data_AF-A0A7W1SUQ5-F1
#
_entry.id   AF-A0A7W1SUQ5-F1
#
_cell.length_a   1.000
_cell.length_b   1.000
_cell.length_c   1.000
_cell.angle_alpha   90.00
_cell.angle_beta   90.00
_cell.angle_gamma   90.00
#
_symmetry.space_group_name_H-M   'P 1'
#
loop_
_entity.id
_entity.type
_entity.pdbx_description
1 polymer ?
#
loop_
_entity_poly.entity_id
_entity_poly.type
_entity_poly.pdbx_seq_one_letter_code
_entity_poly.pdbx_strand_id
1 'polypeptide(L)'
;GHCIVTGRWEPADAVREFAPHLGAVAVEDMPRGRHEHRAPGEGDMDLPAVLGALADVGYSRLVSLELSRDAHRADTLVPAALAALRAAEAQRWVCA
;
A
#
# COMPACT_ATOMS: atom_id res chain seq x y z
N GLY A 1 1.00 0.64 -6.18
CA GLY A 1 1.75 1.47 -7.15
C GLY A 1 0.93 1.85 -8.36
N HIS A 2 0.43 0.90 -9.14
CA HIS A 2 -0.15 1.17 -10.47
C HIS A 2 -1.26 2.25 -10.56
N CYS A 3 -2.09 2.45 -9.53
CA CYS A 3 -3.05 3.57 -9.50
C CYS A 3 -2.34 4.93 -9.59
N ILE A 4 -1.25 5.12 -8.84
CA ILE A 4 -0.41 6.34 -8.82
C ILE A 4 0.29 6.56 -10.17
N VAL A 5 0.71 5.48 -10.82
CA VAL A 5 1.36 5.57 -12.15
C VAL A 5 0.39 6.01 -13.22
N THR A 6 -0.80 5.42 -13.25
CA THR A 6 -1.81 5.74 -14.26
C THR A 6 -2.53 7.06 -13.97
N GLY A 7 -2.57 7.49 -12.71
CA GLY A 7 -3.20 8.73 -12.26
C GLY A 7 -4.73 8.76 -12.42
N ARG A 8 -5.36 7.65 -12.83
CA ARG A 8 -6.81 7.58 -13.03
C ARG A 8 -7.56 7.61 -11.70
N TRP A 9 -6.97 7.04 -10.66
CA TRP A 9 -7.54 6.93 -9.33
C TRP A 9 -6.46 7.18 -8.29
N GLU A 10 -6.80 7.85 -7.19
CA GLU A 10 -6.03 7.69 -5.98
C GLU A 10 -6.23 6.27 -5.43
N PRO A 11 -5.18 5.62 -4.87
CA PRO A 11 -5.26 4.22 -4.44
C PRO A 11 -6.42 3.91 -3.47
N ALA A 12 -6.68 4.79 -2.50
CA ALA A 12 -7.75 4.61 -1.52
C ALA A 12 -9.14 4.69 -2.17
N ASP A 13 -9.31 5.52 -3.21
CA ASP A 13 -10.58 5.63 -3.93
C ASP A 13 -10.81 4.41 -4.81
N ALA A 14 -9.76 3.88 -5.46
CA ALA A 14 -9.84 2.63 -6.20
C ALA A 14 -10.26 1.46 -5.29
N VAL A 15 -9.75 1.41 -4.05
CA VAL A 15 -10.19 0.39 -3.08
C VAL A 15 -11.69 0.49 -2.83
N ARG A 16 -12.22 1.69 -2.59
CA ARG A 16 -13.65 1.90 -2.30
C ARG A 16 -14.52 1.56 -3.50
N GLU A 17 -14.14 2.02 -4.69
CA GLU A 17 -14.86 1.79 -5.94
C GLU A 17 -14.94 0.29 -6.30
N PHE A 18 -13.83 -0.42 -6.18
CA PHE A 18 -13.72 -1.80 -6.65
C PHE A 18 -13.86 -2.86 -5.54
N ALA A 19 -14.24 -2.46 -4.33
CA ALA A 19 -14.33 -3.35 -3.16
C ALA A 19 -15.03 -4.70 -3.41
N PRO A 20 -16.18 -4.77 -4.12
CA PRO A 20 -16.85 -6.05 -4.40
C PRO A 20 -16.05 -7.02 -5.27
N HIS A 21 -15.02 -6.53 -5.97
CA HIS A 21 -14.22 -7.28 -6.93
C HIS A 21 -12.80 -7.59 -6.42
N LEU A 22 -12.40 -7.05 -5.26
CA LEU A 22 -11.06 -7.27 -4.72
C LEU A 22 -10.87 -8.72 -4.26
N GLY A 23 -9.91 -9.42 -4.89
CA GLY A 23 -9.51 -10.78 -4.53
C GLY A 23 -8.28 -10.84 -3.62
N ALA A 24 -7.25 -10.07 -3.99
CA ALA A 24 -6.00 -9.86 -3.28
C ALA A 24 -5.53 -8.43 -3.54
N VAL A 25 -4.83 -7.80 -2.59
CA VAL A 25 -4.28 -6.45 -2.76
C VAL A 25 -2.77 -6.49 -2.59
N ALA A 26 -2.06 -6.17 -3.67
CA ALA A 26 -0.63 -5.92 -3.65
C ALA A 26 -0.37 -4.44 -3.42
N VAL A 27 0.29 -4.14 -2.32
CA VAL A 27 0.74 -2.80 -1.94
C VAL A 27 2.21 -2.67 -2.31
N GLU A 28 2.53 -1.60 -3.01
CA GLU A 28 3.88 -1.28 -3.46
C GLU A 28 3.95 0.23 -3.64
N ASP A 29 5.16 0.77 -3.55
CA ASP A 29 5.39 2.20 -3.70
C ASP A 29 5.98 2.53 -5.07
N MET A 30 5.55 3.66 -5.63
CA MET A 30 5.97 4.18 -6.92
C MET A 30 5.82 5.71 -6.94
N PRO A 31 6.72 6.44 -7.63
CA PRO A 31 6.50 7.85 -7.92
C PRO A 31 5.34 8.05 -8.91
N ARG A 32 4.63 9.17 -8.78
CA ARG A 32 3.50 9.55 -9.62
C ARG A 32 3.88 9.65 -11.08
N GLY A 33 3.06 9.03 -11.94
CA GLY A 33 3.30 9.01 -13.39
C GLY A 33 4.49 8.15 -13.85
N ARG A 34 5.20 7.45 -12.96
CA ARG A 34 6.39 6.67 -13.31
C ARG A 34 6.28 5.24 -12.80
N HIS A 35 6.33 4.28 -13.72
CA HIS A 35 6.37 2.84 -13.39
C HIS A 35 7.77 2.44 -12.91
N GLU A 36 8.14 2.93 -11.73
CA GLU A 36 9.38 2.59 -11.05
C GLU A 36 9.06 2.14 -9.63
N HIS A 37 9.22 0.84 -9.39
CA HIS A 37 9.01 0.25 -8.06
C HIS A 37 10.04 0.81 -7.08
N ARG A 38 9.57 1.23 -5.92
CA ARG A 38 10.36 1.77 -4.81
C ARG A 38 10.06 1.01 -3.53
N ALA A 39 11.00 1.09 -2.59
CA ALA A 39 10.75 0.65 -1.23
C ALA A 39 9.59 1.48 -0.62
N PRO A 40 8.85 0.92 0.37
CA PRO A 40 7.78 1.66 1.04
C PRO A 40 8.28 2.97 1.65
N GLY A 41 7.61 4.08 1.33
CA GLY A 41 7.96 5.42 1.78
C GLY A 41 8.99 6.14 0.90
N GLU A 42 9.50 5.50 -0.16
CA GLU A 42 10.40 6.11 -1.14
C GLU A 42 9.69 6.52 -2.45
N GLY A 43 8.38 6.29 -2.54
CA GLY A 43 7.53 6.82 -3.62
C GLY A 43 6.43 7.73 -3.07
N ASP A 44 5.30 7.77 -3.77
CA ASP A 44 4.18 8.67 -3.47
C ASP A 44 2.96 7.94 -2.87
N MET A 45 3.13 6.69 -2.39
CA MET A 45 2.03 5.93 -1.79
C MET A 45 1.62 6.45 -0.41
N ASP A 46 0.36 6.85 -0.29
CA ASP A 46 -0.30 7.02 1.01
C ASP A 46 -0.77 5.67 1.55
N LEU A 47 0.15 4.96 2.20
CA LEU A 47 -0.11 3.63 2.77
C LEU A 47 -1.22 3.65 3.84
N PRO A 48 -1.23 4.57 4.83
CA PRO A 48 -2.33 4.68 5.78
C PRO A 48 -3.70 4.85 5.12
N ALA A 49 -3.84 5.70 4.10
CA ALA A 49 -5.11 5.90 3.42
C ALA A 49 -5.61 4.63 2.71
N VAL A 50 -4.71 3.86 2.10
CA VAL A 50 -5.05 2.57 1.46
C VAL A 50 -5.54 1.55 2.49
N LEU A 51 -4.81 1.38 3.59
CA LEU A 51 -5.18 0.44 4.64
C LEU A 51 -6.48 0.85 5.33
N GLY A 52 -6.68 2.16 5.55
CA GLY A 52 -7.93 2.72 6.04
C GLY A 52 -9.11 2.39 5.12
N ALA A 53 -8.97 2.64 3.82
CA ALA A 53 -10.01 2.30 2.84
C ALA A 53 -10.34 0.80 2.82
N LEU A 54 -9.33 -0.08 2.91
CA LEU A 54 -9.55 -1.53 2.97
C LEU A 54 -10.34 -1.92 4.22
N ALA A 55 -10.00 -1.33 5.37
CA ALA A 55 -10.72 -1.56 6.62
C ALA A 55 -12.16 -1.02 6.55
N ASP A 56 -12.37 0.17 5.98
CA ASP A 56 -13.69 0.81 5.84
C ASP A 56 -14.65 -0.05 5.01
N VAL A 57 -14.15 -0.69 3.95
CA VAL A 57 -14.94 -1.60 3.11
C VAL A 57 -15.02 -3.03 3.65
N GLY A 58 -14.48 -3.28 4.84
CA GLY A 58 -14.51 -4.60 5.50
C GLY A 58 -13.65 -5.66 4.80
N TYR A 59 -12.62 -5.26 4.06
CA TYR A 59 -11.73 -6.18 3.37
C TYR A 59 -10.90 -7.01 4.37
N SER A 60 -11.07 -8.33 4.33
CA SER A 60 -10.46 -9.28 5.28
C SER A 60 -9.65 -10.39 4.59
N ARG A 61 -9.25 -10.16 3.33
CA ARG A 61 -8.45 -11.09 2.52
C ARG A 61 -6.99 -10.65 2.49
N LEU A 62 -6.19 -11.32 1.67
CA LEU A 62 -4.74 -11.07 1.59
C LEU A 62 -4.42 -9.62 1.17
N VAL A 63 -3.56 -8.99 1.96
CA VAL A 63 -2.80 -7.80 1.61
C VAL A 63 -1.32 -8.15 1.67
N SER A 64 -0.60 -7.94 0.58
CA SER A 64 0.85 -8.19 0.49
C SER A 64 1.61 -6.90 0.23
N LEU A 65 2.86 -6.85 0.69
CA LEU A 65 3.78 -5.77 0.39
C LEU A 65 4.84 -6.26 -0.60
N GLU A 66 4.94 -5.63 -1.77
CA GLU A 66 5.90 -6.01 -2.80
C GLU A 66 7.21 -5.24 -2.66
N LEU A 67 8.33 -5.97 -2.67
CA LEU A 67 9.70 -5.46 -2.53
C LEU A 67 10.55 -5.86 -3.76
N SER A 68 9.96 -5.75 -4.94
CA SER A 68 10.39 -6.40 -6.20
C SER A 68 11.78 -6.01 -6.71
N ARG A 69 12.37 -4.91 -6.25
CA ARG A 69 13.69 -4.41 -6.69
C ARG A 69 14.79 -4.47 -5.62
N ASP A 70 14.46 -4.94 -4.42
CA ASP A 70 15.29 -4.72 -3.23
C ASP A 70 15.76 -6.00 -2.54
N ALA A 71 15.77 -7.13 -3.26
CA ALA A 71 16.23 -8.41 -2.72
C ALA A 71 17.63 -8.35 -2.10
N HIS A 72 18.53 -7.53 -2.67
CA HIS A 72 19.90 -7.30 -2.19
C HIS A 72 19.98 -6.62 -0.80
N ARG A 73 18.86 -6.05 -0.31
CA ARG A 73 18.73 -5.38 0.99
C ARG A 73 17.58 -5.97 1.82
N ALA A 74 17.11 -7.17 1.48
CA ALA A 74 15.92 -7.77 2.10
C ALA A 74 16.04 -7.92 3.63
N ASP A 75 17.25 -8.17 4.13
CA ASP A 75 17.58 -8.26 5.55
C ASP A 75 17.22 -6.99 6.34
N THR A 76 17.36 -5.82 5.71
CA THR A 76 17.02 -4.53 6.32
C THR A 76 15.64 -4.05 5.93
N LEU A 77 15.23 -4.28 4.67
CA LEU A 77 14.00 -3.73 4.14
C LEU A 77 12.75 -4.47 4.61
N VAL A 78 12.79 -5.80 4.74
CA VAL A 78 11.63 -6.58 5.20
C VAL A 78 11.20 -6.17 6.63
N PRO A 79 12.11 -6.08 7.63
CA PRO A 79 11.74 -5.58 8.95
C PRO A 79 11.19 -4.15 8.92
N ALA A 80 11.80 -3.25 8.14
CA ALA A 80 11.37 -1.86 8.04
C ALA A 80 9.97 -1.73 7.41
N ALA A 81 9.69 -2.46 6.33
CA ALA A 81 8.40 -2.50 5.67
C ALA A 81 7.30 -3.04 6.59
N LEU A 82 7.59 -4.11 7.35
CA LEU A 82 6.67 -4.64 8.36
C LEU A 82 6.39 -3.64 9.49
N ALA A 83 7.41 -2.89 9.93
CA ALA A 83 7.24 -1.85 10.94
C ALA A 83 6.35 -0.72 10.41
N ALA A 84 6.54 -0.29 9.16
CA ALA A 84 5.73 0.73 8.52
C ALA A 84 4.26 0.31 8.39
N LEU A 85 3.98 -0.95 7.98
CA LEU A 85 2.62 -1.50 7.97
C LEU A 85 1.96 -1.42 9.35
N ARG A 86 2.63 -1.95 10.38
CA ARG A 86 2.09 -1.99 11.75
C ARG A 86 1.83 -0.59 12.29
N ALA A 87 2.71 0.36 11.98
CA ALA A 87 2.53 1.76 12.37
C ALA A 87 1.31 2.38 11.67
N ALA A 88 1.13 2.13 10.37
CA ALA A 88 -0.03 2.60 9.62
C ALA A 88 -1.35 1.99 10.13
N GLU A 89 -1.36 0.69 10.47
CA GLU A 89 -2.51 0.03 11.10
C GLU A 89 -2.83 0.61 12.49
N ALA A 90 -1.79 0.93 13.29
CA ALA A 90 -1.96 1.48 14.62
C ALA A 90 -2.52 2.90 14.63
N GLN A 91 -2.17 3.74 13.65
CA GLN A 91 -2.66 5.12 13.54
C GLN A 91 -4.19 5.21 13.45
N ARG A 92 -4.86 4.16 12.95
CA ARG A 92 -6.32 4.07 12.92
C ARG A 92 -6.98 4.11 14.31
N TRP A 93 -6.28 3.63 15.35
CA TRP A 93 -6.82 3.54 16.71
C TRP A 93 -6.47 4.75 17.58
N VAL A 94 -5.60 5.65 17.09
CA VAL A 94 -5.18 6.86 17.81
C VAL A 94 -6.10 8.05 17.48
N CYS A 95 -6.83 7.99 16.37
CA CYS A 95 -7.74 9.05 15.90
C CYS A 95 -9.22 8.66 15.85
N ALA A 96 -9.59 7.48 16.40
CA ALA A 96 -10.96 6.98 16.46
C ALA A 96 -11.55 7.08 17.86
#